data_AF-A0A4Z2FRP6-F1
#
_entry.id   AF-A0A4Z2FRP6-F1
#
_cell.length_a   1.000
_cell.length_b   1.000
_cell.length_c   1.000
_cell.angle_alpha   90.00
_cell.angle_beta   90.00
_cell.angle_gamma   90.00
#
_symmetry.space_group_name_H-M   'P 1'
#
loop_
_entity.id
_entity.type
_entity.pdbx_description
1 polymer ?
#
loop_
_entity_poly.entity_id
_entity_poly.type
_entity_poly.pdbx_seq_one_letter_code
_entity_poly.pdbx_strand_id
1 'polypeptide(L)'
;MASCVCLSVEASVLRNTCDAHLEKLSVFCWTCKKCICHQCALWGGMVTFLLRTYTPSLNRNQRLTHGGHTFKPLVEIYEQHVTKVKEEVAKLRRRLMELISLVQEVERNVEAVRGAKDERVREIRNAVEMMIARLDNQLKNKLITLMGQ
;
A
#
# COMPACT_ATOMS: atom_id res chain seq x y z
N MET A 1 -3.63 -7.62 -18.40
CA MET A 1 -2.51 -6.97 -17.70
C MET A 1 -2.44 -7.44 -16.25
N ALA A 2 -2.14 -8.71 -16.02
CA ALA A 2 -1.91 -9.27 -14.68
C ALA A 2 -1.03 -10.51 -14.85
N SER A 3 0.30 -10.36 -14.74
CA SER A 3 1.22 -11.49 -14.55
C SER A 3 2.69 -11.12 -14.28
N CYS A 4 3.06 -9.84 -14.13
CA CYS A 4 4.48 -9.46 -14.07
C CYS A 4 5.05 -9.29 -12.64
N VAL A 5 4.24 -9.45 -11.58
CA VAL A 5 4.71 -9.17 -10.19
C VAL A 5 5.23 -10.43 -9.47
N CYS A 6 4.89 -11.64 -9.91
CA CYS A 6 5.26 -12.87 -9.21
C CYS A 6 6.71 -13.35 -9.50
N LEU A 7 7.24 -13.10 -10.70
CA LEU A 7 8.55 -13.62 -11.14
C LEU A 7 9.75 -12.98 -10.43
N SER A 8 9.59 -11.80 -9.84
CA SER A 8 10.70 -11.12 -9.14
C SER A 8 10.91 -11.61 -7.70
N VAL A 9 9.92 -12.29 -7.12
CA VAL A 9 9.98 -12.75 -5.72
C VAL A 9 10.79 -14.06 -5.60
N GLU A 10 10.71 -14.94 -6.59
CA GLU A 10 11.35 -16.28 -6.54
C GLU A 10 12.88 -16.25 -6.65
N ALA A 11 13.47 -15.24 -7.32
CA ALA A 11 14.92 -15.19 -7.53
C ALA A 11 15.74 -14.90 -6.24
N SER A 12 15.10 -14.43 -5.18
CA SER A 12 15.76 -14.08 -3.90
C SER A 12 15.74 -15.21 -2.86
N VAL A 13 14.97 -16.28 -3.09
CA VAL A 13 14.68 -17.32 -2.08
C VAL A 13 15.73 -18.45 -2.01
N LEU A 14 16.69 -18.52 -2.94
CA LEU A 14 17.46 -19.75 -3.19
C LEU A 14 18.99 -19.65 -3.06
N ARG A 15 19.52 -18.66 -2.35
CA ARG A 15 20.87 -18.79 -1.78
C ARG A 15 20.77 -18.91 -0.26
N ASN A 16 20.18 -20.02 0.19
CA ASN A 16 20.14 -20.41 1.60
C ASN A 16 21.46 -21.04 2.06
N THR A 17 22.48 -21.07 1.20
CA THR A 17 23.81 -21.60 1.47
C THR A 17 24.86 -20.50 1.35
N CYS A 18 25.93 -20.63 2.13
CA CYS A 18 27.08 -19.75 2.07
C CYS A 18 27.98 -20.12 0.90
N ASP A 19 28.39 -19.15 0.07
CA ASP A 19 29.26 -19.41 -1.09
C ASP A 19 30.68 -19.90 -0.69
N ALA A 20 31.15 -19.56 0.52
CA ALA A 20 32.50 -19.91 0.98
C ALA A 20 32.59 -21.28 1.66
N HIS A 21 31.53 -21.68 2.39
CA HIS A 21 31.52 -22.91 3.19
C HIS A 21 30.49 -23.93 2.70
N LEU A 22 29.64 -23.57 1.74
CA LEU A 22 28.53 -24.37 1.21
C LEU A 22 27.50 -24.82 2.26
N GLU A 23 27.49 -24.17 3.42
CA GLU A 23 26.59 -24.48 4.54
C GLU A 23 25.36 -23.59 4.59
N LYS A 24 24.31 -24.06 5.26
CA LYS A 24 23.08 -23.30 5.47
C LYS A 24 23.35 -21.99 6.23
N LEU A 25 22.74 -20.91 5.75
CA LEU A 25 22.72 -19.62 6.46
C LEU A 25 21.86 -19.74 7.71
N SER A 26 22.45 -19.43 8.86
CA SER A 26 21.82 -19.61 10.18
C SER A 26 21.94 -18.38 11.08
N VAL A 27 22.82 -17.43 10.73
CA VAL A 27 23.14 -16.28 11.56
C VAL A 27 22.96 -15.00 10.74
N PHE A 28 22.37 -13.98 11.36
CA PHE A 28 22.33 -12.63 10.81
C PHE A 28 23.38 -11.76 11.49
N CYS A 29 24.28 -11.17 10.70
CA CYS A 29 25.23 -10.19 11.20
C CYS A 29 24.57 -8.81 11.21
N TRP A 30 24.36 -8.25 12.40
CA TRP A 30 23.71 -6.95 12.56
C TRP A 30 24.55 -5.79 12.03
N THR A 31 25.88 -5.90 12.15
CA THR A 31 26.84 -4.90 11.68
C THR A 31 26.92 -4.87 10.15
N CYS A 32 26.97 -6.04 9.50
CA CYS A 32 27.09 -6.15 8.04
C CYS A 32 25.75 -6.15 7.29
N LYS A 33 24.62 -6.27 8.00
CA LYS A 33 23.27 -6.43 7.45
C LYS A 33 23.16 -7.57 6.42
N LYS A 34 23.76 -8.72 6.73
CA LYS A 34 23.82 -9.89 5.84
C LYS A 34 23.59 -11.19 6.60
N CYS A 35 22.97 -12.16 5.93
CA CYS A 35 22.83 -13.53 6.38
C CYS A 35 24.13 -14.30 6.10
N ILE A 36 24.64 -15.03 7.09
CA ILE A 36 25.89 -15.80 7.04
C ILE A 36 25.68 -17.20 7.63
N CYS A 37 26.58 -18.16 7.33
CA CYS A 37 26.61 -19.45 8.03
C CYS A 37 27.34 -19.32 9.38
N HIS A 38 27.22 -20.35 10.21
CA HIS A 38 27.87 -20.39 11.52
C HIS A 38 29.41 -20.35 11.43
N GLN A 39 30.01 -20.97 10.41
CA GLN A 39 31.47 -20.91 10.19
C GLN A 39 31.96 -19.48 9.90
N CYS A 40 31.21 -18.68 9.14
CA CYS A 40 31.53 -17.27 8.92
C CYS A 40 31.48 -16.43 10.21
N ALA A 41 30.57 -16.77 11.13
CA ALA A 41 30.43 -16.08 12.42
C ALA A 41 31.57 -16.42 13.39
N LEU A 42 32.03 -17.68 13.39
CA LEU A 42 33.05 -18.18 14.31
C LEU A 42 34.49 -17.87 13.85
N TRP A 43 34.79 -17.97 12.55
CA TRP A 43 36.19 -17.99 12.05
C TRP A 43 36.55 -16.84 11.11
N GLY A 44 35.65 -15.87 10.89
CA GLY A 44 35.94 -14.67 10.10
C GLY A 44 36.48 -14.94 8.68
N GLY A 45 36.21 -16.11 8.11
CA GLY A 45 36.71 -16.50 6.79
C GLY A 45 38.22 -16.76 6.71
N MET A 46 38.89 -17.13 7.80
CA MET A 46 40.26 -17.65 7.72
C MET A 46 40.28 -19.10 7.21
N VAL A 47 40.00 -19.28 5.92
CA VAL A 47 40.35 -20.53 5.21
C VAL A 47 41.49 -20.20 4.24
N THR A 48 42.63 -20.87 4.46
CA THR A 48 43.87 -20.90 3.67
C THR A 48 44.86 -19.72 3.76
N PHE A 49 45.83 -19.87 4.67
CA PHE A 49 47.09 -19.11 4.68
C PHE A 49 48.14 -19.68 3.69
N LEU A 50 47.77 -20.58 2.77
CA LEU A 50 48.75 -21.33 1.96
C LEU A 50 48.61 -21.27 0.43
N LEU A 51 47.64 -20.55 -0.15
CA LEU A 51 47.44 -20.55 -1.63
C LEU A 51 47.06 -19.18 -2.23
N ARG A 52 47.71 -18.08 -1.82
CA ARG A 52 47.37 -16.74 -2.36
C ARG A 52 48.55 -15.90 -2.85
N THR A 53 49.57 -16.52 -3.45
CA THR A 53 50.61 -15.81 -4.22
C THR A 53 50.37 -15.77 -5.73
N TYR A 54 49.28 -16.35 -6.26
CA TYR A 54 49.09 -16.39 -7.72
C TYR A 54 47.62 -16.36 -8.12
N THR A 55 47.04 -15.15 -8.28
CA THR A 55 45.92 -14.79 -9.19
C THR A 55 45.29 -13.45 -8.78
N PRO A 56 45.59 -12.34 -9.47
CA PRO A 56 44.90 -11.07 -9.28
C PRO A 56 43.85 -10.89 -10.38
N SER A 57 42.69 -11.53 -10.25
CA SER A 57 41.46 -11.23 -11.02
C SER A 57 40.39 -12.26 -10.69
N LEU A 58 39.59 -12.03 -9.64
CA LEU A 58 38.20 -12.52 -9.54
C LEU A 58 37.52 -12.00 -8.27
N ASN A 59 36.50 -11.19 -8.52
CA ASN A 59 35.37 -10.76 -7.70
C ASN A 59 35.60 -9.91 -6.42
N ARG A 60 34.93 -8.77 -6.42
CA ARG A 60 35.02 -7.61 -5.53
C ARG A 60 34.17 -7.79 -4.26
N ASN A 61 34.17 -8.97 -3.65
CA ASN A 61 33.58 -9.21 -2.33
C ASN A 61 34.69 -9.48 -1.32
N GLN A 62 35.38 -8.40 -0.99
CA GLN A 62 36.47 -8.33 -0.04
C GLN A 62 36.04 -8.83 1.34
N ARG A 63 36.56 -10.00 1.72
CA ARG A 63 37.02 -10.42 3.06
C ARG A 63 36.40 -9.62 4.22
N LEU A 64 35.30 -10.10 4.79
CA LEU A 64 34.76 -9.54 6.03
C LEU A 64 34.95 -10.56 7.14
N THR A 65 36.09 -10.42 7.80
CA THR A 65 36.28 -10.91 9.16
C THR A 65 35.15 -10.35 10.02
N HIS A 66 34.19 -11.18 10.43
CA HIS A 66 33.12 -10.75 11.31
C HIS A 66 33.55 -10.65 12.80
N GLY A 67 34.85 -10.52 13.05
CA GLY A 67 35.40 -10.36 14.41
C GLY A 67 34.86 -9.09 15.05
N GLY A 68 34.31 -9.21 16.26
CA GLY A 68 33.73 -8.08 17.01
C GLY A 68 32.37 -7.59 16.50
N HIS A 69 31.72 -8.28 15.57
CA HIS A 69 30.37 -7.93 15.12
C HIS A 69 29.29 -8.53 16.02
N THR A 70 28.12 -7.89 16.03
CA THR A 70 26.95 -8.43 16.74
C THR A 70 26.21 -9.41 15.84
N PHE A 71 25.96 -10.61 16.36
CA PHE A 71 25.24 -11.67 15.68
C PHE A 71 23.92 -11.96 16.37
N LYS A 72 22.90 -12.29 15.58
CA LYS A 72 21.64 -12.84 16.08
C LYS A 72 21.25 -14.06 15.24
N PRO A 73 20.55 -15.06 15.81
CA PRO A 73 19.99 -16.15 15.03
C PRO A 73 19.11 -15.62 13.90
N LEU A 74 19.27 -16.18 12.69
CA LEU A 74 18.50 -15.74 11.53
C LEU A 74 17.00 -15.98 11.73
N VAL A 75 16.63 -17.03 12.47
CA VAL A 75 15.25 -17.37 12.82
C VAL A 75 14.60 -16.23 13.62
N GLU A 76 15.26 -15.70 14.64
CA GLU A 76 14.73 -14.59 15.45
C GLU A 76 14.50 -13.33 14.61
N ILE A 77 15.44 -13.00 13.72
CA ILE A 77 15.31 -11.84 12.83
C ILE A 77 14.15 -12.05 11.85
N TYR A 78 14.02 -13.26 11.30
CA TYR A 78 12.93 -13.62 10.42
C TYR A 78 11.58 -13.48 11.14
N GLU A 79 11.43 -14.04 12.34
CA GLU A 79 10.22 -13.95 13.16
C GLU A 79 9.87 -12.49 13.52
N GLN A 80 10.87 -11.68 13.86
CA GLN A 80 10.70 -10.24 14.09
C GLN A 80 10.20 -9.53 12.83
N HIS A 81 10.78 -9.83 11.66
CA HIS A 81 10.38 -9.22 10.40
C HIS A 81 8.96 -9.64 10.00
N VAL A 82 8.63 -10.93 10.14
CA VAL A 82 7.28 -11.46 9.90
C VAL A 82 6.27 -10.78 10.83
N THR A 83 6.58 -10.63 12.11
CA THR A 83 5.71 -9.94 13.08
C THR A 83 5.49 -8.49 12.69
N LYS A 84 6.55 -7.73 12.38
CA LYS A 84 6.44 -6.33 11.91
C LYS A 84 5.59 -6.22 10.65
N VAL A 85 5.83 -7.08 9.65
CA VAL A 85 5.03 -7.08 8.42
C VAL A 85 3.56 -7.38 8.72
N LYS A 86 3.27 -8.35 9.59
CA LYS A 86 1.88 -8.67 10.00
C LYS A 86 1.21 -7.47 10.70
N GLU A 87 1.92 -6.77 11.58
CA GLU A 87 1.41 -5.58 12.26
C GLU A 87 1.11 -4.44 11.28
N GLU A 88 2.02 -4.17 10.35
CA GLU A 88 1.81 -3.14 9.32
C GLU A 88 0.65 -3.51 8.38
N VAL A 89 0.54 -4.77 7.97
CA VAL A 89 -0.63 -5.27 7.20
C VAL A 89 -1.92 -5.09 7.99
N ALA A 90 -1.92 -5.35 9.31
CA ALA A 90 -3.09 -5.14 10.15
C ALA A 90 -3.46 -3.63 10.26
N LYS A 91 -2.47 -2.74 10.37
CA LYS A 91 -2.68 -1.29 10.33
C LYS A 91 -3.30 -0.84 8.99
N LEU A 92 -2.76 -1.33 7.88
CA LEU A 92 -3.29 -1.04 6.54
C LEU A 92 -4.73 -1.54 6.37
N ARG A 93 -5.06 -2.74 6.88
CA ARG A 93 -6.44 -3.26 6.89
C ARG A 93 -7.39 -2.37 7.69
N ARG A 94 -6.97 -1.83 8.84
CA ARG A 94 -7.77 -0.88 9.63
C ARG A 94 -8.02 0.41 8.84
N ARG A 95 -6.97 0.99 8.24
CA ARG A 95 -7.09 2.18 7.38
C ARG A 95 -8.01 1.96 6.18
N LEU A 96 -7.96 0.77 5.58
CA LEU A 96 -8.87 0.42 4.49
C LEU A 96 -10.33 0.43 4.94
N MET A 97 -10.64 -0.13 6.12
CA MET A 97 -12.01 -0.11 6.67
C MET A 97 -12.48 1.32 6.99
N GLU A 98 -11.60 2.17 7.55
CA GLU A 98 -11.90 3.60 7.76
C GLU A 98 -12.25 4.31 6.44
N LEU A 99 -11.44 4.10 5.39
CA LEU A 99 -11.69 4.69 4.08
C LEU A 99 -13.00 4.20 3.45
N ILE A 100 -13.31 2.91 3.56
CA ILE A 100 -14.60 2.37 3.08
C ILE A 100 -15.76 3.06 3.80
N SER A 101 -15.68 3.21 5.12
CA SER A 101 -16.71 3.90 5.91
C SER A 101 -16.90 5.36 5.46
N LEU A 102 -15.80 6.09 5.25
CA LEU A 102 -15.85 7.48 4.78
C LEU A 102 -16.44 7.59 3.38
N VAL A 103 -16.08 6.69 2.46
CA VAL A 103 -16.66 6.68 1.11
C VAL A 103 -18.17 6.47 1.17
N GLN A 104 -18.64 5.49 1.95
CA GLN A 104 -20.07 5.24 2.12
C GLN A 104 -20.80 6.43 2.74
N GLU A 105 -20.16 7.17 3.65
CA GLU A 105 -20.73 8.38 4.22
C GLU A 105 -20.85 9.51 3.19
N VAL A 106 -19.81 9.73 2.39
CA VAL A 106 -19.84 10.70 1.30
C VAL A 106 -20.93 10.35 0.28
N GLU A 107 -21.07 9.08 -0.10
CA GLU A 107 -22.12 8.63 -1.01
C GLU A 107 -23.53 8.93 -0.47
N ARG A 108 -23.78 8.65 0.83
CA ARG A 108 -25.05 9.00 1.48
C ARG A 108 -25.29 10.51 1.48
N ASN A 109 -24.25 11.30 1.76
CA ASN A 109 -24.35 12.76 1.78
C ASN A 109 -24.65 13.32 0.39
N VAL A 110 -24.02 12.78 -0.66
CA VAL A 110 -24.28 13.16 -2.05
C VAL A 110 -25.75 12.91 -2.39
N GLU A 111 -26.29 11.75 -2.05
CA GLU A 111 -27.68 11.43 -2.34
C GLU A 111 -28.65 12.31 -1.55
N ALA A 112 -28.38 12.57 -0.27
CA ALA A 112 -29.18 13.47 0.54
C ALA A 112 -29.22 14.91 -0.02
N VAL A 113 -28.06 15.44 -0.42
CA VAL A 113 -27.96 16.78 -1.03
C VAL A 113 -28.67 16.82 -2.38
N ARG A 114 -28.51 15.78 -3.20
CA ARG A 114 -29.18 15.67 -4.50
C ARG A 114 -30.70 15.64 -4.33
N GLY A 115 -31.21 14.82 -3.42
CA GLY A 115 -32.63 14.74 -3.09
C GLY A 115 -33.20 16.08 -2.60
N ALA A 116 -32.50 16.75 -1.68
CA ALA A 116 -32.91 18.07 -1.19
C ALA A 116 -32.94 19.11 -2.32
N LYS A 117 -31.96 19.10 -3.22
CA LYS A 117 -31.94 20.00 -4.38
C LYS A 117 -33.11 19.72 -5.32
N ASP A 118 -33.38 18.45 -5.63
CA ASP A 118 -34.47 18.06 -6.55
C ASP A 118 -35.85 18.41 -5.96
N GLU A 119 -36.01 18.31 -4.63
CA GLU A 119 -37.20 18.79 -3.91
C GLU A 119 -37.42 20.30 -4.10
N ARG A 120 -36.39 21.10 -3.84
CA ARG A 120 -36.47 22.57 -3.98
C ARG A 120 -36.71 23.00 -5.41
N VAL A 121 -36.11 22.33 -6.40
CA VAL A 121 -36.37 22.60 -7.81
C VAL A 121 -37.85 22.35 -8.15
N ARG A 122 -38.45 21.29 -7.60
CA ARG A 122 -39.86 20.98 -7.82
C ARG A 122 -40.79 21.97 -7.14
N GLU A 123 -40.50 22.35 -5.90
CA GLU A 123 -41.24 23.41 -5.20
C GLU A 123 -41.25 24.72 -5.99
N ILE A 124 -40.07 25.14 -6.49
CA ILE A 124 -39.94 26.35 -7.31
C ILE A 124 -40.75 26.22 -8.59
N ARG A 125 -40.67 25.09 -9.29
CA ARG A 125 -41.44 24.84 -10.52
C ARG A 125 -42.94 24.94 -10.26
N ASN A 126 -43.43 24.27 -9.23
CA ASN A 126 -44.85 24.29 -8.86
C ASN A 126 -45.33 25.72 -8.52
N ALA A 127 -44.52 26.49 -7.78
CA ALA A 127 -44.85 27.87 -7.47
C ALA A 127 -44.96 28.75 -8.73
N VAL A 128 -44.02 28.60 -9.67
CA VAL A 128 -44.05 29.32 -10.95
C VAL A 128 -45.25 28.91 -11.80
N GLU A 129 -45.57 27.62 -11.88
CA GLU A 129 -46.75 27.13 -12.61
C GLU A 129 -48.05 27.71 -12.05
N MET A 130 -48.20 27.77 -10.72
CA MET A 130 -49.34 28.44 -10.08
C MET A 130 -49.39 29.94 -10.38
N MET A 131 -48.24 30.62 -10.42
CA MET A 131 -48.18 32.04 -10.79
C MET A 131 -48.62 32.27 -12.23
N ILE A 132 -48.18 31.43 -13.18
CA ILE A 132 -48.60 31.49 -14.59
C ILE A 132 -50.11 31.33 -14.70
N ALA A 133 -50.67 30.27 -14.10
CA ALA A 133 -52.11 30.01 -14.15
C ALA A 133 -52.94 31.18 -13.58
N ARG A 134 -52.45 31.82 -12.50
CA ARG A 134 -53.08 33.00 -11.93
C ARG A 134 -53.04 34.20 -12.88
N LEU A 135 -51.90 34.47 -13.51
CA LEU A 135 -51.74 35.57 -14.46
C LEU A 135 -52.60 35.37 -15.72
N ASP A 136 -52.66 34.14 -16.24
CA ASP A 136 -53.50 33.80 -17.40
C ASP A 136 -54.99 34.01 -17.12
N ASN A 137 -55.46 33.63 -15.93
CA ASN A 137 -56.85 33.86 -15.53
C ASN A 137 -57.15 35.37 -15.37
N GLN A 138 -56.21 36.15 -14.80
CA GLN A 138 -56.36 37.60 -14.74
C GLN A 138 -56.44 38.24 -16.12
N LEU A 139 -55.64 37.77 -17.08
CA LEU A 139 -55.67 38.26 -18.46
C LEU A 139 -56.98 37.93 -19.16
N LYS A 140 -57.44 36.67 -19.08
CA LYS A 140 -58.73 36.23 -19.65
C LYS A 140 -59.90 37.05 -19.12
N ASN A 141 -59.95 37.29 -17.81
CA ASN A 141 -61.01 38.09 -17.19
C ASN A 141 -61.03 39.55 -17.69
N LYS A 142 -59.84 40.15 -17.88
CA LYS A 142 -59.73 41.50 -18.44
C LYS A 142 -60.22 41.57 -19.89
N LEU A 143 -59.88 40.57 -20.71
CA LEU A 143 -60.36 40.49 -22.10
C LEU A 143 -61.88 40.37 -22.17
N ILE A 144 -62.48 39.51 -21.35
CA ILE A 144 -63.95 39.36 -21.28
C ILE A 144 -64.61 40.69 -20.90
N THR A 145 -64.04 41.41 -19.94
CA THR A 145 -64.58 42.70 -19.48
C THR A 145 -64.54 43.75 -20.59
N LEU A 146 -63.45 43.80 -21.38
CA LEU A 146 -63.30 44.75 -22.49
C LEU A 146 -64.17 44.39 -23.71
N MET A 147 -64.46 43.10 -23.94
CA MET A 147 -65.30 42.65 -25.06
C MET A 147 -66.80 42.69 -24.77
N GLY A 148 -67.20 42.80 -23.49
CA GLY A 148 -68.60 42.90 -23.07
C GLY A 148 -69.14 44.33 -22.98
N GLN A 149 -68.32 45.33 -23.33
CA GLN A 149 -68.67 46.74 -23.49
C GLN A 149 -68.79 47.07 -24.98
#